data_AF-A0A2N6G441-F1
#
_entry.id   AF-A0A2N6G441-F1
#
_cell.length_a   1.000
_cell.length_b   1.000
_cell.length_c   1.000
_cell.angle_alpha   90.00
_cell.angle_beta   90.00
_cell.angle_gamma   90.00
#
_symmetry.space_group_name_H-M   'P 1'
#
loop_
_entity.id
_entity.type
_entity.pdbx_description
1 polymer ?
#
loop_
_entity_poly.entity_id
_entity_poly.type
_entity_poly.pdbx_seq_one_letter_code
_entity_poly.pdbx_strand_id
1 'polypeptide(L)'
;MIDLEKIRKIDFSYFDSNGYIYPFEMIEDSLEFKNSEVLCYMYCKATNLSANGEVFLYLKKDKDELFFRTNYFANSSEYTKLIKSSEDNMSYKVDFDKDYLELSLELI
;
A
#
# COMPACT_ATOMS: atom_id res chain seq x y z
N MET A 1 17.04 -0.80 -6.43
CA MET A 1 15.94 -1.26 -7.30
C MET A 1 15.17 -2.30 -6.51
N ILE A 2 13.84 -2.18 -6.39
CA ILE A 2 13.04 -3.14 -5.63
C ILE A 2 12.72 -4.37 -6.47
N ASP A 3 12.80 -5.53 -5.84
CA ASP A 3 12.40 -6.82 -6.38
C ASP A 3 11.13 -7.24 -5.63
N LEU A 4 10.01 -7.33 -6.35
CA LEU A 4 8.71 -7.56 -5.71
C LEU A 4 8.67 -8.95 -5.04
N GLU A 5 9.32 -9.95 -5.64
CA GLU A 5 9.35 -11.33 -5.10
C GLU A 5 10.09 -11.43 -3.77
N LYS A 6 10.87 -10.40 -3.41
CA LYS A 6 11.55 -10.32 -2.11
C LYS A 6 10.72 -9.64 -1.03
N ILE A 7 9.54 -9.13 -1.35
CA ILE A 7 8.68 -8.50 -0.35
C ILE A 7 8.19 -9.59 0.62
N ARG A 8 8.53 -9.39 1.89
CA ARG A 8 8.09 -10.22 3.01
C ARG A 8 6.84 -9.64 3.67
N LYS A 9 6.78 -8.33 3.82
CA LYS A 9 5.69 -7.62 4.50
C LYS A 9 5.39 -6.30 3.80
N ILE A 10 4.11 -5.94 3.81
CA ILE A 10 3.62 -4.64 3.36
C ILE A 10 2.77 -4.07 4.50
N ASP A 11 3.06 -2.86 4.90
CA ASP A 11 2.21 -2.07 5.79
C ASP A 11 1.92 -0.74 5.11
N PHE A 12 0.71 -0.20 5.26
CA PHE A 12 0.44 1.18 4.87
C PHE A 12 -0.46 1.88 5.87
N SER A 13 -0.34 3.20 5.96
CA SER A 13 -1.24 4.05 6.72
C SER A 13 -1.85 5.09 5.79
N TYR A 14 -3.17 5.20 5.82
CA TYR A 14 -3.88 6.29 5.16
C TYR A 14 -4.22 7.38 6.17
N PHE A 15 -3.98 8.62 5.78
CA PHE A 15 -4.18 9.82 6.56
C PHE A 15 -5.23 10.67 5.87
N ASP A 16 -6.40 10.80 6.48
CA ASP A 16 -7.46 11.63 5.93
C ASP A 16 -7.31 13.09 6.34
N SER A 17 -7.97 13.96 5.58
CA SER A 17 -8.03 15.40 5.80
C SER A 17 -8.70 15.83 7.11
N ASN A 18 -9.36 14.92 7.82
CA ASN A 18 -9.93 15.16 9.15
C ASN A 18 -8.95 14.82 10.29
N GLY A 19 -7.75 14.31 9.95
CA GLY A 19 -6.72 13.95 10.91
C GLY A 19 -6.83 12.53 11.46
N TYR A 20 -7.67 11.67 10.87
CA TYR A 20 -7.72 10.27 11.23
C TYR A 20 -6.64 9.48 10.49
N ILE A 21 -6.11 8.46 11.18
CA ILE A 21 -5.10 7.54 10.66
C ILE A 21 -5.70 6.14 10.61
N TYR A 22 -5.59 5.51 9.45
CA TYR A 22 -6.10 4.17 9.18
C TYR A 22 -4.92 3.27 8.86
N PRO A 23 -4.38 2.56 9.86
CA PRO A 23 -3.26 1.63 9.67
C PRO A 23 -3.76 0.30 9.10
N PHE A 24 -3.13 -0.15 8.02
CA PHE A 24 -3.38 -1.41 7.36
C PHE A 24 -2.14 -2.29 7.41
N GLU A 25 -2.34 -3.55 7.76
CA GLU A 25 -1.28 -4.56 7.76
C GLU A 25 -1.65 -5.71 6.84
N MET A 26 -0.63 -6.25 6.16
CA MET A 26 -0.77 -7.42 5.32
C MET A 26 -1.14 -8.64 6.17
N ILE A 27 -2.09 -9.43 5.68
CA ILE A 27 -2.42 -10.74 6.24
C ILE A 27 -1.31 -11.72 5.85
N GLU A 28 -0.83 -12.50 6.82
CA GLU A 28 0.23 -13.49 6.62
C GLU A 28 -0.12 -14.44 5.47
N ASP A 29 0.89 -14.78 4.66
CA ASP A 29 0.79 -15.67 3.49
C ASP A 29 -0.19 -15.21 2.39
N SER A 30 -0.62 -13.94 2.37
CA SER A 30 -1.55 -13.42 1.36
C SER A 30 -0.91 -12.87 0.08
N LEU A 31 0.42 -12.98 -0.06
CA LEU A 31 1.14 -12.46 -1.23
C LEU A 31 0.95 -13.36 -2.45
N GLU A 32 0.40 -12.79 -3.52
CA GLU A 32 0.24 -13.43 -4.81
C GLU A 32 1.01 -12.66 -5.89
N PHE A 33 1.91 -13.34 -6.61
CA PHE A 33 2.72 -12.73 -7.67
C PHE A 33 2.20 -13.12 -9.05
N LYS A 34 1.95 -12.11 -9.90
CA LYS A 34 1.52 -12.32 -11.28
C LYS A 34 1.93 -11.15 -12.17
N ASN A 35 2.54 -11.42 -13.32
CA ASN A 35 2.81 -10.41 -14.35
C ASN A 35 3.51 -9.12 -13.85
N SER A 36 4.56 -9.25 -13.02
CA SER A 36 5.29 -8.10 -12.41
C SER A 36 4.44 -7.23 -11.48
N GLU A 37 3.39 -7.83 -10.95
CA GLU A 37 2.52 -7.28 -9.92
C GLU A 37 2.48 -8.24 -8.73
N VAL A 38 2.37 -7.67 -7.54
CA VAL A 38 2.03 -8.40 -6.33
C VAL A 38 0.68 -7.91 -5.82
N LEU A 39 -0.18 -8.86 -5.52
CA LEU A 39 -1.44 -8.67 -4.82
C LEU A 39 -1.24 -9.13 -3.38
N CYS A 40 -1.74 -8.37 -2.43
CA CYS A 40 -1.84 -8.80 -1.05
C CYS A 40 -3.18 -8.42 -0.44
N TYR A 41 -3.58 -9.20 0.56
CA TYR A 41 -4.75 -8.92 1.38
C TYR A 41 -4.32 -8.19 2.65
N MET A 42 -5.02 -7.13 3.00
CA MET A 42 -4.67 -6.21 4.06
C MET A 42 -5.87 -6.04 4.99
N TYR A 43 -5.64 -5.78 6.26
CA TYR A 43 -6.69 -5.46 7.21
C TYR A 43 -6.38 -4.19 8.00
N CYS A 44 -7.40 -3.38 8.23
CA CYS A 44 -7.32 -2.17 9.03
C CYS A 44 -7.31 -2.53 10.51
N LYS A 45 -6.32 -2.02 11.25
CA LYS A 45 -6.25 -2.20 12.70
C LYS A 45 -7.16 -1.25 13.48
N ALA A 46 -7.74 -0.24 12.83
CA ALA A 46 -8.64 0.70 13.50
C ALA A 46 -10.01 0.04 13.77
N THR A 47 -10.38 -0.11 15.05
CA THR A 47 -11.60 -0.81 15.48
C THR A 47 -12.88 0.02 15.36
N ASN A 48 -12.80 1.30 14.96
CA ASN A 48 -13.92 2.25 14.97
C ASN A 48 -14.53 2.52 13.59
N LEU A 49 -14.11 1.83 12.54
CA LEU A 49 -14.69 1.99 11.20
C LEU A 49 -15.87 1.04 10.99
N SER A 50 -17.00 1.60 10.53
CA SER A 50 -18.26 0.89 10.24
C SER A 50 -18.25 0.10 8.92
N ALA A 51 -17.13 0.04 8.21
CA ALA A 51 -17.00 -0.65 6.93
C ALA A 51 -15.76 -1.55 6.96
N ASN A 52 -15.97 -2.79 6.48
CA ASN A 52 -15.00 -3.88 6.31
C ASN A 52 -13.56 -3.39 6.21
N GLY A 53 -12.79 -3.60 7.29
CA GLY A 53 -11.39 -3.20 7.36
C GLY A 53 -10.48 -3.98 6.41
N GLU A 54 -11.01 -4.96 5.67
CA GLU A 54 -10.22 -5.80 4.78
C GLU A 54 -10.22 -5.26 3.35
N VAL A 55 -9.01 -5.10 2.79
CA VAL A 55 -8.79 -4.47 1.49
C VAL A 55 -7.73 -5.25 0.71
N PHE A 56 -7.79 -5.15 -0.61
CA PHE A 56 -6.72 -5.61 -1.48
C PHE A 56 -5.79 -4.45 -1.79
N LEU A 57 -4.49 -4.73 -1.77
CA LEU A 57 -3.46 -3.83 -2.28
C LEU A 57 -2.71 -4.53 -3.42
N TYR A 58 -2.49 -3.79 -4.48
CA TYR A 58 -1.76 -4.22 -5.66
C TYR A 58 -0.52 -3.33 -5.76
N LEU A 59 0.68 -3.92 -5.85
CA LEU A 59 1.89 -3.21 -6.22
C LEU A 59 2.35 -3.68 -7.59
N LYS A 60 2.58 -2.74 -8.48
CA LYS A 60 3.09 -3.01 -9.81
C LYS A 60 4.41 -2.29 -10.01
N LYS A 61 5.36 -3.01 -10.59
CA LYS A 61 6.61 -2.41 -11.05
C LYS A 61 6.51 -2.14 -12.55
N ASP A 62 6.85 -0.92 -12.96
CA ASP A 62 7.11 -0.58 -14.36
C ASP A 62 8.45 0.14 -14.44
N LYS A 63 9.41 -0.47 -15.15
CA LYS A 63 10.82 -0.05 -15.16
C LYS A 63 11.38 0.06 -13.73
N ASP A 64 11.79 1.25 -13.31
CA ASP A 64 12.36 1.56 -12.00
C ASP A 64 11.34 2.23 -11.05
N GLU A 65 10.08 2.31 -11.47
CA GLU A 65 9.01 2.97 -10.73
C GLU A 65 8.06 1.95 -10.11
N LEU A 66 7.60 2.28 -8.90
CA LEU A 66 6.64 1.49 -8.15
C LEU A 66 5.30 2.20 -8.19
N PHE A 67 4.24 1.44 -8.46
CA PHE A 67 2.88 1.92 -8.49
C PHE A 67 2.04 1.09 -7.55
N PHE A 68 1.00 1.68 -7.00
CA PHE A 68 0.05 0.97 -6.16
C PHE A 68 -1.40 1.20 -6.58
N ARG A 69 -2.26 0.28 -6.18
CA ARG A 69 -3.71 0.39 -6.26
C ARG A 69 -4.34 -0.28 -5.05
N THR A 70 -5.46 0.22 -4.56
CA THR A 70 -6.25 -0.46 -3.52
C THR A 70 -7.75 -0.34 -3.79
N ASN A 71 -8.56 -1.26 -3.28
CA ASN A 71 -10.02 -1.15 -3.32
C ASN A 71 -10.62 -0.37 -2.13
N TYR A 72 -9.79 0.22 -1.27
CA TYR A 72 -10.26 0.94 -0.08
C TYR A 72 -10.98 2.26 -0.41
N PHE A 73 -10.54 2.98 -1.45
CA PHE A 73 -11.13 4.26 -1.86
C PHE A 73 -11.64 4.22 -3.29
N ALA A 74 -12.77 4.89 -3.55
CA ALA A 74 -13.35 4.99 -4.90
C ALA A 74 -12.39 5.60 -5.94
N ASN A 75 -11.44 6.44 -5.50
CA ASN A 75 -10.47 7.12 -6.35
C ASN A 75 -9.20 6.28 -6.65
N SER A 76 -9.09 5.05 -6.13
CA SER A 76 -7.96 4.15 -6.40
C SER A 76 -8.30 3.09 -7.47
N SER A 77 -9.12 3.45 -8.46
CA SER A 77 -9.38 2.60 -9.62
C SER A 77 -8.16 2.46 -10.55
N GLU A 78 -7.25 3.44 -10.52
CA GLU A 78 -6.05 3.49 -11.33
C GLU A 78 -4.76 3.29 -10.51
N TYR A 79 -3.72 2.77 -11.18
CA TYR A 79 -2.39 2.66 -10.58
C TYR A 79 -1.79 4.03 -10.36
N THR A 80 -1.49 4.33 -9.10
CA THR A 80 -0.88 5.61 -8.71
C THR A 80 0.59 5.40 -8.39
N LYS A 81 1.45 6.30 -8.87
CA LYS A 81 2.89 6.23 -8.65
C LYS A 81 3.21 6.48 -7.18
N LEU A 82 4.03 5.61 -6.61
CA LEU A 82 4.60 5.77 -5.27
C LEU A 82 5.89 6.60 -5.34
N ILE A 83 6.02 7.57 -4.45
CA ILE A 83 7.20 8.45 -4.31
C ILE A 83 7.98 8.01 -3.07
N LYS A 84 9.30 7.86 -3.15
CA LYS A 84 10.09 7.51 -1.95
C LYS A 84 10.00 8.61 -0.90
N SER A 85 9.72 8.24 0.35
CA SER A 85 9.50 9.19 1.45
C SER A 85 10.71 9.37 2.37
N SER A 86 11.71 8.48 2.31
CA SER A 86 12.91 8.55 3.13
C SER A 86 14.15 8.12 2.35
N GLU A 87 15.32 8.28 2.98
CA GLU A 87 16.59 7.74 2.45
C GLU A 87 16.63 6.21 2.50
N ASP A 88 15.76 5.57 3.30
CA ASP A 88 15.57 4.13 3.22
C ASP A 88 14.82 3.77 1.93
N ASN A 89 15.29 2.73 1.24
CA ASN A 89 14.78 2.38 -0.08
C ASN A 89 13.40 1.69 -0.04
N MET A 90 12.72 1.69 1.10
CA MET A 90 11.56 0.84 1.37
C MET A 90 10.33 1.60 1.87
N SER A 91 10.44 2.91 2.11
CA SER A 91 9.33 3.76 2.49
C SER A 91 8.88 4.63 1.32
N TYR A 92 7.57 4.66 1.10
CA TYR A 92 6.91 5.32 -0.01
C TYR A 92 5.74 6.16 0.49
N LYS A 93 5.37 7.17 -0.31
CA LYS A 93 4.24 8.06 -0.08
C LYS A 93 3.52 8.35 -1.39
N VAL A 94 2.23 8.61 -1.26
CA VAL A 94 1.36 9.16 -2.30
C VAL A 94 0.44 10.22 -1.70
N ASP A 95 0.25 11.31 -2.42
CA ASP A 95 -0.63 12.41 -2.03
C ASP A 95 -1.93 12.37 -2.85
N PHE A 96 -3.06 12.56 -2.16
CA PHE A 96 -4.42 12.58 -2.69
C PHE A 96 -5.11 13.89 -2.31
N ASP A 97 -4.74 14.98 -2.97
CA ASP A 97 -5.18 16.35 -2.66
C ASP A 97 -4.96 16.74 -1.18
N LYS A 98 -5.94 16.44 -0.32
CA LYS A 98 -5.90 16.73 1.13
C LYS A 98 -5.57 15.53 2.00
N ASP A 99 -5.57 14.34 1.42
CA ASP A 99 -5.28 13.09 2.09
C ASP A 99 -3.94 12.55 1.57
N TYR A 100 -3.35 11.58 2.27
CA TYR A 100 -2.15 10.91 1.77
C TYR A 100 -2.05 9.48 2.32
N LEU A 101 -1.22 8.67 1.69
CA LEU A 101 -0.90 7.33 2.15
C LEU A 101 0.61 7.16 2.22
N GLU A 102 1.07 6.53 3.30
CA GLU A 102 2.46 6.11 3.49
C GLU A 102 2.51 4.59 3.50
N LEU A 103 3.48 4.02 2.79
CA LEU A 103 3.65 2.59 2.60
C LEU A 103 5.08 2.19 2.94
N SER A 104 5.23 1.10 3.70
CA SER A 104 6.51 0.54 4.08
C SER A 104 6.60 -0.92 3.65
N LEU A 105 7.77 -1.29 3.14
CA LEU A 105 8.08 -2.63 2.65
C LEU A 105 9.16 -3.28 3.50
N GLU A 106 8.95 -4.53 3.90
CA GLU A 106 9.98 -5.38 4.48
C GLU A 106 10.41 -6.40 3.42
N LEU A 107 11.73 -6.61 3.25
CA LEU A 107 12.28 -7.60 2.32
C LEU A 107 12.90 -8.79 3.06
N ILE A 108 12.99 -9.95 2.38
CA ILE A 108 13.81 -11.10 2.79
C ILE A 108 15.30 -10.93 2.50
#